data_AF-A0A8J7XM08-F1
#
_entry.id   AF-A0A8J7XM08-F1
#
_cell.length_a   1.000
_cell.length_b   1.000
_cell.length_c   1.000
_cell.angle_alpha   90.00
_cell.angle_beta   90.00
_cell.angle_gamma   90.00
#
_symmetry.space_group_name_H-M   'P 1'
#
loop_
_entity.id
_entity.type
_entity.pdbx_description
1 polymer ?
#
loop_
_entity_poly.entity_id
_entity_poly.type
_entity_poly.pdbx_seq_one_letter_code
_entity_poly.pdbx_strand_id
1 'polypeptide(L)'
;MRLHDLHIEGFSKFKGQQFQFDPCGLTVVYGDNEMGKTTIKDALCAVIFGFETVEEKYLHRPWHSDVFSASATISSKGHMYRIKRDFESDLVSICRVTDNSFIFEGYANPRGKSADLEVYSDFLSEHMGFSTPDIFRLTTLVSQVNTKTEISEKIRQLISGAEETDYLGIVEEMEAELSELTRDFPGSNLRRKRRIEEIEERIQELSRGITNSLDQVQTFGQYQFEMGKVTRELEELKHNHEAKKESLEALRKYIQVENDLETAQRRLDVFGKEVKLLQDMRKSIPEPGKDLHKWIPLIVFTLACVLALTTWISSHNLLIVVLISVSGMIAATATYFFAMKSALSSEISQLKKASVHPNDMGKMEKEISQLQKEMLQLDTLKKALLSEYPFFALKNLDKLIAYQEKWQREVGTLQEEIWTKEDALHNLERTCATVQEKSADAHTLQEERILLQEELILLTKRKKALITALSVLRECIQEYQNTHIDELENLLSRSFKKITHETYEHVILERPTMEPILSSRSKSDIKKESLSVGAREQLYFAMRLSTAYLLSKNMELPFLLDDPFVNYDRKRLENARSILDYIQKTNQVILFVHDAFYKEWGTSVIDLNEMTTQ
;
A
#
# COMPACT_ATOMS: atom_id res chain seq x y z
N MET A 1 -64.52 -17.57 7.47
CA MET A 1 -64.41 -17.64 8.93
C MET A 1 -65.65 -17.02 9.56
N ARG A 2 -66.32 -17.70 10.51
CA ARG A 2 -67.44 -17.16 11.30
C ARG A 2 -67.20 -17.44 12.78
N LEU A 3 -67.44 -16.47 13.63
CA LEU A 3 -67.39 -16.57 15.10
C LEU A 3 -68.76 -17.04 15.59
N HIS A 4 -68.82 -18.12 16.37
CA HIS A 4 -70.09 -18.65 16.89
C HIS A 4 -70.29 -18.30 18.34
N ASP A 5 -69.25 -18.49 19.16
CA ASP A 5 -69.32 -18.14 20.56
C ASP A 5 -67.95 -17.78 21.15
N LEU A 6 -67.98 -17.00 22.22
CA LEU A 6 -66.86 -16.70 23.09
C LEU A 6 -67.27 -17.06 24.52
N HIS A 7 -66.54 -17.97 25.13
CA HIS A 7 -66.68 -18.34 26.54
C HIS A 7 -65.48 -17.83 27.33
N ILE A 8 -65.74 -16.94 28.30
CA ILE A 8 -64.72 -16.34 29.16
C ILE A 8 -64.77 -17.03 30.52
N GLU A 9 -63.78 -17.86 30.83
CA GLU A 9 -63.64 -18.46 32.16
C GLU A 9 -63.14 -17.40 33.17
N GLY A 10 -62.17 -16.56 32.74
CA GLY A 10 -61.83 -15.31 33.42
C GLY A 10 -60.99 -14.37 32.56
N PHE A 11 -61.44 -13.12 32.43
CA PHE A 11 -60.76 -12.07 31.67
C PHE A 11 -61.25 -10.68 32.11
N SER A 12 -60.34 -9.83 32.62
CA SER A 12 -60.68 -8.51 33.20
C SER A 12 -61.85 -8.59 34.21
N LYS A 13 -63.01 -8.04 33.86
CA LYS A 13 -64.21 -8.05 34.71
C LYS A 13 -65.14 -9.25 34.51
N PHE A 14 -64.95 -10.03 33.44
CA PHE A 14 -65.79 -11.19 33.13
C PHE A 14 -65.23 -12.47 33.79
N LYS A 15 -66.13 -13.26 34.35
CA LYS A 15 -65.91 -14.58 34.97
C LYS A 15 -67.10 -15.49 34.65
N GLY A 16 -66.85 -16.54 33.87
CA GLY A 16 -67.84 -17.58 33.53
C GLY A 16 -68.94 -17.16 32.55
N GLN A 17 -68.81 -16.03 31.85
CA GLN A 17 -69.80 -15.61 30.84
C GLN A 17 -69.59 -16.29 29.49
N GLN A 18 -70.69 -16.47 28.75
CA GLN A 18 -70.68 -16.93 27.37
C GLN A 18 -71.46 -15.96 26.49
N PHE A 19 -70.87 -15.60 25.34
CA PHE A 19 -71.47 -14.72 24.35
C PHE A 19 -71.67 -15.52 23.05
N GLN A 20 -72.90 -15.57 22.54
CA GLN A 20 -73.23 -16.23 21.28
C GLN A 20 -73.40 -15.18 20.18
N PHE A 21 -72.70 -15.36 19.07
CA PHE A 21 -72.76 -14.48 17.90
C PHE A 21 -73.53 -15.18 16.79
N ASP A 22 -74.37 -14.43 16.07
CA ASP A 22 -75.03 -14.97 14.87
C ASP A 22 -73.97 -15.17 13.78
N PRO A 23 -73.74 -16.41 13.28
CA PRO A 23 -72.76 -16.65 12.23
C PRO A 23 -73.16 -15.98 10.89
N CYS A 24 -74.41 -15.55 10.75
CA CYS A 24 -74.93 -14.87 9.57
C CYS A 24 -75.40 -13.44 9.92
N GLY A 25 -75.27 -12.51 8.98
CA GLY A 25 -75.83 -11.17 9.18
C GLY A 25 -75.05 -10.28 10.16
N LEU A 26 -75.79 -9.40 10.83
CA LEU A 26 -75.29 -8.37 11.73
C LEU A 26 -75.74 -8.64 13.17
N THR A 27 -74.79 -8.99 14.04
CA THR A 27 -74.99 -9.04 15.49
C THR A 27 -74.67 -7.68 16.10
N VAL A 28 -75.57 -7.12 16.90
CA VAL A 28 -75.33 -5.87 17.64
C VAL A 28 -75.05 -6.19 19.10
N VAL A 29 -73.85 -5.86 19.57
CA VAL A 29 -73.45 -5.93 20.98
C VAL A 29 -73.67 -4.55 21.59
N TYR A 30 -74.80 -4.41 22.28
CA TYR A 30 -75.19 -3.17 22.93
C TYR A 30 -74.83 -3.21 24.41
N GLY A 31 -74.35 -2.09 24.93
CA GLY A 31 -74.26 -1.87 26.37
C GLY A 31 -73.76 -0.47 26.66
N ASP A 32 -74.01 0.05 27.85
CA ASP A 32 -73.56 1.38 28.23
C ASP A 32 -72.02 1.44 28.31
N ASN A 33 -71.46 2.63 28.50
CA ASN A 33 -70.02 2.76 28.70
C ASN A 33 -69.58 1.91 29.91
N GLU A 34 -68.38 1.34 29.81
CA GLU A 34 -67.81 0.47 30.84
C GLU A 34 -68.53 -0.89 31.02
N MET A 35 -69.54 -1.22 30.20
CA MET A 35 -70.24 -2.51 30.25
C MET A 35 -69.48 -3.68 29.64
N GLY A 36 -68.26 -3.45 29.13
CA GLY A 36 -67.32 -4.52 28.77
C GLY A 36 -67.27 -4.88 27.29
N LYS A 37 -67.84 -4.03 26.43
CA LYS A 37 -67.75 -4.16 24.96
C LYS A 37 -66.30 -4.35 24.49
N THR A 38 -65.41 -3.45 24.92
CA THR A 38 -63.97 -3.52 24.64
C THR A 38 -63.35 -4.80 25.19
N THR A 39 -63.74 -5.20 26.41
CA THR A 39 -63.26 -6.44 27.04
C THR A 39 -63.63 -7.70 26.25
N ILE A 40 -64.84 -7.78 25.66
CA ILE A 40 -65.27 -8.90 24.82
C ILE A 40 -64.41 -8.98 23.56
N LYS A 41 -64.23 -7.84 22.89
CA LYS A 41 -63.39 -7.72 21.70
C LYS A 41 -61.94 -8.12 21.99
N ASP A 42 -61.36 -7.61 23.07
CA ASP A 42 -59.97 -7.89 23.45
C ASP A 42 -59.80 -9.35 23.84
N ALA A 43 -60.76 -9.96 24.55
CA ALA A 43 -60.75 -11.38 24.88
C ALA A 43 -60.79 -12.26 23.62
N LEU A 44 -61.60 -11.90 22.62
CA LEU A 44 -61.66 -12.62 21.35
C LEU A 44 -60.32 -12.62 20.62
N CYS A 45 -59.68 -11.44 20.53
CA CYS A 45 -58.34 -11.32 19.96
C CYS A 45 -57.30 -12.10 20.77
N ALA A 46 -57.35 -12.00 22.10
CA ALA A 46 -56.42 -12.69 22.99
C ALA A 46 -56.54 -14.21 22.87
N VAL A 47 -57.75 -14.79 22.74
CA VAL A 47 -57.92 -16.25 22.55
C VAL A 47 -57.18 -16.73 21.31
N ILE A 48 -57.30 -15.99 20.19
CA ILE A 48 -56.72 -16.37 18.90
C ILE A 48 -55.21 -16.09 18.88
N PHE A 49 -54.74 -14.97 19.43
CA PHE A 49 -53.37 -14.51 19.21
C PHE A 49 -52.49 -14.46 20.46
N GLY A 50 -53.09 -14.39 21.64
CA GLY A 50 -52.39 -14.06 22.88
C GLY A 50 -52.12 -12.56 23.00
N PHE A 51 -51.18 -12.21 23.88
CA PHE A 51 -50.79 -10.83 24.17
C PHE A 51 -49.41 -10.52 23.61
N GLU A 52 -49.32 -9.50 22.77
CA GLU A 52 -48.06 -9.07 22.15
C GLU A 52 -47.15 -8.35 23.17
N THR A 53 -47.74 -7.76 24.22
CA THR A 53 -47.00 -7.07 25.29
C THR A 53 -47.33 -7.62 26.67
N VAL A 54 -46.37 -7.46 27.59
CA VAL A 54 -46.56 -7.85 29.01
C VAL A 54 -47.63 -6.96 29.65
N GLU A 55 -47.65 -5.69 29.27
CA GLU A 55 -48.56 -4.65 29.74
C GLU A 55 -50.01 -4.96 29.38
N GLU A 56 -50.29 -5.36 28.13
CA GLU A 56 -51.62 -5.81 27.70
C GLU A 56 -52.08 -7.02 28.54
N LYS A 57 -51.20 -8.02 28.74
CA LYS A 57 -51.52 -9.21 29.55
C LYS A 57 -51.89 -8.84 30.99
N TYR A 58 -51.14 -7.92 31.62
CA TYR A 58 -51.44 -7.46 32.98
C TYR A 58 -52.74 -6.65 33.06
N LEU A 59 -53.01 -5.81 32.07
CA LEU A 59 -54.23 -5.00 32.02
C LEU A 59 -55.49 -5.88 32.01
N HIS A 60 -55.42 -7.02 31.31
CA HIS A 60 -56.55 -7.91 31.14
C HIS A 60 -56.64 -9.04 32.16
N ARG A 61 -55.74 -9.09 33.16
CA ARG A 61 -55.83 -10.09 34.22
C ARG A 61 -57.17 -9.96 34.97
N PRO A 62 -57.80 -11.08 35.35
CA PRO A 62 -59.11 -11.06 35.98
C PRO A 62 -59.04 -10.39 37.36
N TRP A 63 -60.05 -9.58 37.71
CA TRP A 63 -60.06 -8.87 39.00
C TRP A 63 -60.38 -9.78 40.20
N HIS A 64 -61.16 -10.84 39.99
CA HIS A 64 -61.73 -11.68 41.05
C HIS A 64 -61.70 -13.19 40.69
N SER A 65 -60.70 -13.61 39.91
CA SER A 65 -60.54 -15.01 39.49
C SER A 65 -59.06 -15.37 39.36
N ASP A 66 -58.70 -16.54 39.86
CA ASP A 66 -57.38 -17.16 39.61
C ASP A 66 -57.33 -17.83 38.23
N VAL A 67 -58.49 -18.06 37.61
CA VAL A 67 -58.61 -18.62 36.27
C VAL A 67 -58.48 -17.49 35.26
N PHE A 68 -57.43 -17.55 34.42
CA PHE A 68 -57.17 -16.59 33.35
C PHE A 68 -57.14 -17.31 32.00
N SER A 69 -58.33 -17.66 31.50
CA SER A 69 -58.52 -18.42 30.27
C SER A 69 -59.83 -18.05 29.59
N ALA A 70 -59.88 -18.28 28.29
CA ALA A 70 -61.10 -18.18 27.50
C ALA A 70 -61.03 -19.14 26.31
N SER A 71 -62.19 -19.41 25.71
CA SER A 71 -62.30 -20.20 24.50
C SER A 71 -63.27 -19.58 23.50
N ALA A 72 -62.98 -19.72 22.22
CA ALA A 72 -63.83 -19.25 21.13
C ALA A 72 -64.11 -20.40 20.15
N THR A 73 -65.34 -20.50 19.67
CA THR A 73 -65.72 -21.42 18.59
C THR A 73 -65.83 -20.67 17.28
N ILE A 74 -65.13 -21.16 16.27
CA ILE A 74 -64.99 -20.52 14.97
C ILE A 74 -65.25 -21.56 13.87
N SER A 75 -66.05 -21.23 12.85
CA SER A 75 -66.16 -22.04 11.64
C SER A 75 -65.34 -21.47 10.51
N SER A 76 -64.69 -22.36 9.76
CA SER A 76 -63.92 -21.99 8.59
C SER A 76 -63.73 -23.17 7.65
N LYS A 77 -63.78 -22.93 6.34
CA LYS A 77 -63.64 -23.96 5.28
C LYS A 77 -64.48 -25.23 5.53
N GLY A 78 -65.69 -25.07 6.05
CA GLY A 78 -66.61 -26.19 6.34
C GLY A 78 -66.34 -26.94 7.65
N HIS A 79 -65.33 -26.55 8.43
CA HIS A 79 -65.03 -27.14 9.74
C HIS A 79 -65.36 -26.18 10.87
N MET A 80 -65.64 -26.73 12.06
CA MET A 80 -65.85 -25.99 13.31
C MET A 80 -64.70 -26.28 14.26
N TYR A 81 -64.02 -25.24 14.72
CA TYR A 81 -62.87 -25.32 15.63
C TYR A 81 -63.20 -24.61 16.93
N ARG A 82 -62.79 -25.20 18.05
CA ARG A 82 -62.77 -24.56 19.36
C ARG A 82 -61.33 -24.31 19.74
N ILE A 83 -60.97 -23.04 19.88
CA ILE A 83 -59.67 -22.60 20.37
C ILE A 83 -59.86 -22.24 21.83
N LYS A 84 -59.11 -22.88 22.73
CA LYS A 84 -59.02 -22.51 24.14
C LYS A 84 -57.60 -22.09 24.45
N ARG A 85 -57.43 -20.99 25.18
CA ARG A 85 -56.13 -20.47 25.59
C ARG A 85 -56.12 -20.22 27.10
N ASP A 86 -55.08 -20.72 27.75
CA ASP A 86 -54.65 -20.27 29.07
C ASP A 86 -53.71 -19.08 28.87
N PHE A 87 -54.14 -17.92 29.32
CA PHE A 87 -53.41 -16.68 29.14
C PHE A 87 -52.21 -16.55 30.08
N GLU A 88 -52.19 -17.29 31.19
CA GLU A 88 -51.11 -17.25 32.15
C GLU A 88 -49.89 -18.00 31.62
N SER A 89 -50.10 -19.21 31.10
CA SER A 89 -49.03 -20.05 30.53
C SER A 89 -48.83 -19.89 29.03
N ASP A 90 -49.71 -19.19 28.32
CA ASP A 90 -49.78 -19.17 26.83
C ASP A 90 -50.01 -20.56 26.21
N LEU A 91 -50.62 -21.49 26.96
CA LEU A 91 -51.00 -22.81 26.47
C LEU A 91 -52.26 -22.68 25.62
N VAL A 92 -52.21 -23.19 24.39
CA VAL A 92 -53.34 -23.18 23.47
C VAL A 92 -53.72 -24.59 23.10
N SER A 93 -55.01 -24.90 23.11
CA SER A 93 -55.57 -26.14 22.62
C SER A 93 -56.60 -25.86 21.51
N ILE A 94 -56.52 -26.61 20.42
CA ILE A 94 -57.46 -26.57 19.30
C ILE A 94 -58.13 -27.93 19.16
N CYS A 95 -59.46 -27.94 19.21
CA CYS A 95 -60.28 -29.13 18.96
C CYS A 95 -61.24 -28.89 17.80
N ARG A 96 -61.48 -29.90 16.98
CA ARG A 96 -62.58 -29.87 16.00
C ARG A 96 -63.88 -30.24 16.71
N VAL A 97 -64.89 -29.37 16.62
CA VAL A 97 -66.15 -29.55 17.35
C VAL A 97 -67.02 -30.67 16.76
N THR A 98 -66.90 -30.96 15.45
CA THR A 98 -67.78 -31.92 14.76
C THR A 98 -67.57 -33.37 15.20
N ASP A 99 -66.33 -33.76 15.48
CA ASP A 99 -65.93 -35.12 15.86
C ASP A 99 -65.19 -35.16 17.20
N ASN A 100 -65.08 -34.01 17.87
CA ASN A 100 -64.31 -33.82 19.10
C ASN A 100 -62.83 -34.25 18.97
N SER A 101 -62.28 -34.20 17.76
CA SER A 101 -60.88 -34.56 17.50
C SER A 101 -59.93 -33.47 17.97
N PHE A 102 -58.82 -33.92 18.54
CA PHE A 102 -57.75 -33.07 19.05
C PHE A 102 -56.79 -32.69 17.91
N ILE A 103 -56.56 -31.40 17.66
CA ILE A 103 -55.73 -30.92 16.53
C ILE A 103 -54.35 -30.46 16.99
N PHE A 104 -54.29 -29.64 18.05
CA PHE A 104 -53.06 -29.00 18.50
C PHE A 104 -53.14 -28.65 19.98
N GLU A 105 -52.11 -28.97 20.77
CA GLU A 105 -51.84 -28.42 22.11
C GLU A 105 -50.37 -28.10 22.23
N GLY A 106 -50.07 -26.89 22.66
CA GLY A 106 -48.71 -26.39 22.75
C GLY A 106 -48.66 -24.95 23.24
N TYR A 107 -47.43 -24.47 23.47
CA TYR A 107 -47.19 -23.13 23.99
C TYR A 107 -47.01 -22.14 22.84
N ALA A 108 -48.03 -21.30 22.61
CA ALA A 108 -48.07 -20.32 21.53
C ALA A 108 -47.99 -18.88 22.08
N ASN A 109 -46.88 -18.56 22.74
CA ASN A 109 -46.59 -17.20 23.20
C ASN A 109 -46.16 -16.35 21.99
N PRO A 110 -46.92 -15.30 21.62
CA PRO A 110 -46.63 -14.48 20.44
C PRO A 110 -45.30 -13.70 20.54
N ARG A 111 -44.71 -13.60 21.74
CA ARG A 111 -43.41 -12.94 21.97
C ARG A 111 -42.22 -13.90 21.84
N GLY A 112 -42.49 -15.19 21.66
CA GLY A 112 -41.48 -16.25 21.58
C GLY A 112 -41.10 -16.64 20.16
N LYS A 113 -40.28 -17.70 20.05
CA LYS A 113 -39.92 -18.37 18.79
C LYS A 113 -39.95 -19.90 18.96
N SER A 114 -40.96 -20.42 19.67
CA SER A 114 -41.10 -21.86 19.90
C SER A 114 -41.55 -22.57 18.62
N ALA A 115 -41.19 -23.85 18.48
CA ALA A 115 -41.72 -24.69 17.41
C ALA A 115 -43.26 -24.82 17.48
N ASP A 116 -43.81 -24.86 18.69
CA ASP A 116 -45.26 -24.86 18.93
C ASP A 116 -45.94 -23.59 18.36
N LEU A 117 -45.29 -22.43 18.46
CA LEU A 117 -45.80 -21.18 17.90
C LEU A 117 -45.81 -21.24 16.37
N GLU A 118 -44.77 -21.78 15.74
CA GLU A 118 -44.70 -21.94 14.28
C GLU A 118 -45.84 -22.83 13.76
N VAL A 119 -46.04 -24.00 14.40
CA VAL A 119 -47.15 -24.91 14.07
C VAL A 119 -48.52 -24.25 14.28
N TYR A 120 -48.66 -23.48 15.35
CA TYR A 120 -49.90 -22.75 15.64
C TYR A 120 -50.18 -21.65 14.60
N SER A 121 -49.16 -20.88 14.23
CA SER A 121 -49.25 -19.83 13.22
C SER A 121 -49.57 -20.41 11.83
N ASP A 122 -49.01 -21.57 11.49
CA ASP A 122 -49.35 -22.30 10.27
C ASP A 122 -50.82 -22.73 10.26
N PHE A 123 -51.31 -23.26 11.39
CA PHE A 123 -52.74 -23.60 11.53
C PHE A 123 -53.63 -22.37 11.32
N LEU A 124 -53.32 -21.24 11.95
CA LEU A 124 -54.07 -19.99 11.76
C LEU A 124 -54.01 -19.51 10.30
N SER A 125 -52.83 -19.52 9.67
CA SER A 125 -52.65 -19.13 8.27
C SER A 125 -53.47 -20.01 7.31
N GLU A 126 -53.49 -21.32 7.54
CA GLU A 126 -54.21 -22.28 6.70
C GLU A 126 -55.72 -22.23 6.93
N HIS A 127 -56.17 -22.14 8.18
CA HIS A 127 -57.58 -22.34 8.55
C HIS A 127 -58.33 -21.04 8.84
N MET A 128 -57.66 -19.94 9.16
CA MET A 128 -58.26 -18.65 9.48
C MET A 128 -57.94 -17.58 8.43
N GLY A 129 -56.87 -17.76 7.64
CA GLY A 129 -56.48 -16.88 6.54
C GLY A 129 -55.46 -15.80 6.92
N PHE A 130 -54.95 -15.82 8.16
CA PHE A 130 -53.93 -14.89 8.65
C PHE A 130 -53.05 -15.58 9.68
N SER A 131 -51.76 -15.25 9.70
CA SER A 131 -50.78 -15.74 10.69
C SER A 131 -50.51 -14.72 11.79
N THR A 132 -50.75 -13.43 11.53
CA THR A 132 -50.37 -12.33 12.44
C THR A 132 -51.58 -11.58 13.01
N PRO A 133 -51.50 -11.13 14.27
CA PRO A 133 -52.56 -10.36 14.92
C PRO A 133 -52.72 -8.98 14.26
N ASP A 134 -51.64 -8.41 13.73
CA ASP A 134 -51.61 -7.17 12.98
C ASP A 134 -52.54 -7.20 11.77
N ILE A 135 -52.43 -8.21 10.90
CA ILE A 135 -53.30 -8.37 9.73
C ILE A 135 -54.75 -8.48 10.19
N PHE A 136 -55.02 -9.28 11.22
CA PHE A 136 -56.37 -9.40 11.77
C PHE A 136 -56.90 -8.05 12.28
N ARG A 137 -56.18 -7.35 13.15
CA ARG A 137 -56.59 -6.06 13.72
C ARG A 137 -56.78 -4.99 12.64
N LEU A 138 -56.00 -5.00 11.55
CA LEU A 138 -56.11 -4.04 10.45
C LEU A 138 -57.27 -4.35 9.49
N THR A 139 -57.67 -5.62 9.38
CA THR A 139 -58.64 -6.10 8.39
C THR A 139 -60.02 -6.38 8.97
N THR A 140 -60.10 -7.03 10.13
CA THR A 140 -61.35 -7.44 10.77
C THR A 140 -61.83 -6.42 11.79
N LEU A 141 -60.93 -5.72 12.49
CA LEU A 141 -61.29 -4.77 13.54
C LEU A 141 -61.32 -3.32 13.04
N VAL A 142 -62.50 -2.69 13.11
CA VAL A 142 -62.69 -1.28 12.77
C VAL A 142 -63.11 -0.51 14.01
N SER A 143 -62.20 0.29 14.56
CA SER A 143 -62.44 1.12 15.76
C SER A 143 -62.54 2.62 15.44
N GLN A 144 -63.05 3.40 16.40
CA GLN A 144 -63.22 4.86 16.34
C GLN A 144 -61.95 5.65 15.96
N VAL A 145 -60.74 5.15 16.27
CA VAL A 145 -59.47 5.82 15.92
C VAL A 145 -59.08 5.53 14.46
N ASN A 146 -59.44 4.34 13.95
CA ASN A 146 -59.14 3.87 12.59
C ASN A 146 -60.18 4.31 11.54
N THR A 147 -61.21 5.07 11.92
CA THR A 147 -62.19 5.64 10.97
C THR A 147 -61.77 6.99 10.39
N LYS A 148 -60.67 7.60 10.87
CA LYS A 148 -60.10 8.82 10.29
C LYS A 148 -59.41 8.55 8.95
N THR A 149 -60.23 8.33 7.92
CA THR A 149 -60.07 8.76 6.52
C THR A 149 -58.71 8.59 5.82
N GLU A 150 -57.79 7.76 6.28
CA GLU A 150 -56.65 7.32 5.50
C GLU A 150 -56.38 5.85 5.79
N ILE A 151 -56.04 5.10 4.76
CA ILE A 151 -55.47 3.77 4.95
C ILE A 151 -54.22 3.94 5.80
N SER A 152 -54.11 3.17 6.88
CA SER A 152 -52.92 3.18 7.71
C SER A 152 -51.72 2.85 6.84
N GLU A 153 -50.59 3.51 7.07
CA GLU A 153 -49.31 3.20 6.42
C GLU A 153 -49.03 1.69 6.40
N LYS A 154 -49.40 1.00 7.48
CA LYS A 154 -49.30 -0.46 7.63
C LYS A 154 -50.12 -1.27 6.61
N ILE A 155 -51.28 -0.78 6.17
CA ILE A 155 -52.07 -1.44 5.11
C ILE A 155 -51.43 -1.17 3.74
N ARG A 156 -50.86 0.03 3.50
CA ARG A 156 -50.08 0.28 2.27
C ARG A 156 -48.86 -0.65 2.19
N GLN A 157 -48.16 -0.84 3.30
CA GLN A 157 -47.03 -1.78 3.43
C GLN A 157 -47.45 -3.23 3.16
N LEU A 158 -48.59 -3.67 3.69
CA LEU A 158 -49.13 -5.01 3.43
C LEU A 158 -49.54 -5.23 1.96
N ILE A 159 -50.17 -4.23 1.32
CA ILE A 159 -50.53 -4.27 -0.12
C ILE A 159 -49.29 -4.26 -1.00
N SER A 160 -48.18 -3.71 -0.50
CA SER A 160 -46.92 -3.63 -1.21
C SER A 160 -45.98 -4.82 -0.92
N GLY A 161 -46.37 -5.74 -0.02
CA GLY A 161 -45.65 -6.98 0.30
C GLY A 161 -44.54 -6.85 1.36
N ALA A 162 -44.52 -5.77 2.14
CA ALA A 162 -43.50 -5.49 3.15
C ALA A 162 -44.08 -5.64 4.57
N GLU A 163 -43.86 -6.78 5.24
CA GLU A 163 -44.31 -6.96 6.63
C GLU A 163 -43.45 -6.18 7.66
N GLU A 164 -42.16 -5.95 7.39
CA GLU A 164 -41.25 -5.30 8.37
C GLU A 164 -40.34 -4.20 7.80
N THR A 165 -40.09 -4.17 6.49
CA THR A 165 -39.19 -3.19 5.83
C THR A 165 -39.74 -2.81 4.47
N ASP A 166 -39.95 -1.52 4.24
CA ASP A 166 -40.26 -0.99 2.91
C ASP A 166 -39.21 -1.51 1.91
N TYR A 167 -39.61 -2.38 0.99
CA TYR A 167 -38.68 -2.95 0.00
C TYR A 167 -38.03 -1.84 -0.84
N LEU A 168 -38.66 -0.66 -0.95
CA LEU A 168 -38.06 0.51 -1.58
C LEU A 168 -36.78 0.92 -0.83
N GLY A 169 -36.80 0.93 0.49
CA GLY A 169 -35.61 1.23 1.31
C GLY A 169 -34.48 0.22 1.10
N ILE A 170 -34.81 -1.08 0.99
CA ILE A 170 -33.80 -2.12 0.70
C ILE A 170 -33.22 -1.92 -0.71
N VAL A 171 -34.07 -1.64 -1.71
CA VAL A 171 -33.62 -1.37 -3.08
C VAL A 171 -32.72 -0.14 -3.12
N GLU A 172 -33.10 0.95 -2.45
CA GLU A 172 -32.32 2.19 -2.34
C GLU A 172 -30.97 1.96 -1.65
N GLU A 173 -30.94 1.20 -0.55
CA GLU A 173 -29.71 0.85 0.17
C GLU A 173 -28.75 0.02 -0.71
N MET A 174 -29.28 -1.00 -1.39
CA MET A 174 -28.50 -1.83 -2.31
C MET A 174 -27.99 -1.04 -3.53
N GLU A 175 -28.79 -0.11 -4.06
CA GLU A 175 -28.38 0.81 -5.12
C GLU A 175 -27.30 1.79 -4.66
N ALA A 176 -27.41 2.30 -3.43
CA ALA A 176 -26.40 3.16 -2.83
C ALA A 176 -25.07 2.41 -2.67
N GLU A 177 -25.09 1.19 -2.12
CA GLU A 177 -23.89 0.33 -2.02
C GLU A 177 -23.29 0.07 -3.40
N LEU A 178 -24.12 -0.27 -4.40
CA LEU A 178 -23.65 -0.50 -5.76
C LEU A 178 -23.03 0.76 -6.37
N SER A 179 -23.60 1.94 -6.11
CA SER A 179 -23.08 3.23 -6.56
C SER A 179 -21.74 3.60 -5.91
N GLU A 180 -21.42 3.09 -4.73
CA GLU A 180 -20.10 3.28 -4.10
C GLU A 180 -19.04 2.38 -4.74
N LEU A 181 -19.45 1.20 -5.21
CA LEU A 181 -18.56 0.23 -5.83
C LEU A 181 -18.24 0.55 -7.29
N THR A 182 -19.24 0.91 -8.09
CA THR A 182 -19.10 1.08 -9.55
C THR A 182 -20.01 2.19 -10.07
N ARG A 183 -19.63 2.79 -11.19
CA ARG A 183 -20.52 3.69 -11.95
C ARG A 183 -21.36 2.97 -13.01
N ASP A 184 -21.15 1.67 -13.19
CA ASP A 184 -21.71 0.88 -14.28
C ASP A 184 -22.86 -0.01 -13.78
N PHE A 185 -24.08 0.54 -13.83
CA PHE A 185 -25.33 -0.18 -13.60
C PHE A 185 -26.54 0.54 -14.26
N PRO A 186 -27.63 -0.18 -14.59
CA PRO A 186 -28.75 0.35 -15.37
C PRO A 186 -29.40 1.58 -14.74
N GLY A 187 -29.52 2.66 -15.51
CA GLY A 187 -30.15 3.92 -15.06
C GLY A 187 -29.22 4.92 -14.38
N SER A 188 -27.96 4.56 -14.12
CA SER A 188 -26.98 5.48 -13.53
C SER A 188 -26.37 6.44 -14.56
N ASN A 189 -26.40 7.74 -14.27
CA ASN A 189 -25.71 8.80 -15.02
C ASN A 189 -24.44 9.28 -14.30
N LEU A 190 -23.74 8.35 -13.63
CA LEU A 190 -22.59 8.68 -12.79
C LEU A 190 -21.33 8.83 -13.64
N ARG A 191 -20.76 10.04 -13.65
CA ARG A 191 -19.52 10.33 -14.41
C ARG A 191 -18.25 10.01 -13.63
N ARG A 192 -18.29 10.12 -12.30
CA ARG A 192 -17.13 9.95 -11.41
C ARG A 192 -16.77 8.47 -11.28
N LYS A 193 -15.47 8.17 -11.30
CA LYS A 193 -14.93 6.83 -10.97
C LYS A 193 -15.29 6.46 -9.53
N ARG A 194 -15.48 5.17 -9.27
CA ARG A 194 -15.77 4.60 -7.96
C ARG A 194 -14.69 3.61 -7.59
N ARG A 195 -14.88 2.90 -6.47
CA ARG A 195 -13.83 2.08 -5.87
C ARG A 195 -13.25 1.05 -6.86
N ILE A 196 -14.09 0.37 -7.64
CA ILE A 196 -13.64 -0.62 -8.64
C ILE A 196 -12.80 0.05 -9.72
N GLU A 197 -13.29 1.14 -10.33
CA GLU A 197 -12.55 1.80 -11.43
C GLU A 197 -11.26 2.50 -10.93
N GLU A 198 -11.24 2.97 -9.68
CA GLU A 198 -10.05 3.52 -9.02
C GLU A 198 -8.98 2.43 -8.79
N ILE A 199 -9.38 1.24 -8.31
CA ILE A 199 -8.47 0.11 -8.13
C ILE A 199 -7.94 -0.40 -9.48
N GLU A 200 -8.80 -0.52 -10.49
CA GLU A 200 -8.38 -0.92 -11.84
C GLU A 200 -7.32 0.03 -12.42
N GLU A 201 -7.53 1.35 -12.26
CA GLU A 201 -6.55 2.35 -12.69
C GLU A 201 -5.24 2.22 -11.92
N ARG A 202 -5.30 2.05 -10.60
CA ARG A 202 -4.11 1.85 -9.76
C ARG A 202 -3.34 0.60 -10.15
N ILE A 203 -4.02 -0.52 -10.42
CA ILE A 203 -3.38 -1.75 -10.91
C ILE A 203 -2.69 -1.52 -12.26
N GLN A 204 -3.29 -0.74 -13.17
CA GLN A 204 -2.66 -0.38 -14.44
C GLN A 204 -1.43 0.50 -14.27
N GLU A 205 -1.45 1.46 -13.34
CA GLU A 205 -0.28 2.28 -12.98
C GLU A 205 0.85 1.43 -12.41
N LEU A 206 0.55 0.57 -11.43
CA LEU A 206 1.52 -0.34 -10.83
C LEU A 206 2.11 -1.28 -11.88
N SER A 207 1.29 -1.81 -12.77
CA SER A 207 1.75 -2.69 -13.86
C SER A 207 2.72 -1.97 -14.79
N ARG A 208 2.45 -0.70 -15.14
CA ARG A 208 3.38 0.14 -15.91
C ARG A 208 4.68 0.38 -15.13
N GLY A 209 4.59 0.65 -13.83
CA GLY A 209 5.75 0.81 -12.95
C GLY A 209 6.65 -0.43 -12.93
N ILE A 210 6.06 -1.61 -12.74
CA ILE A 210 6.77 -2.89 -12.71
C ILE A 210 7.48 -3.16 -14.04
N THR A 211 6.82 -2.94 -15.18
CA THR A 211 7.45 -3.09 -16.50
C THR A 211 8.67 -2.17 -16.64
N ASN A 212 8.53 -0.89 -16.27
CA ASN A 212 9.64 0.06 -16.32
C ASN A 212 10.81 -0.38 -15.43
N SER A 213 10.55 -0.90 -14.23
CA SER A 213 11.61 -1.39 -13.33
C SER A 213 12.28 -2.67 -13.85
N LEU A 214 11.53 -3.56 -14.51
CA LEU A 214 12.09 -4.77 -15.15
C LEU A 214 13.02 -4.41 -16.32
N ASP A 215 12.64 -3.44 -17.16
CA ASP A 215 13.50 -2.93 -18.23
C ASP A 215 14.79 -2.31 -17.66
N GLN A 216 14.69 -1.63 -16.51
CA GLN A 216 15.86 -1.10 -15.80
C GLN A 216 16.80 -2.20 -15.28
N VAL A 217 16.29 -3.33 -14.79
CA VAL A 217 17.12 -4.48 -14.40
C VAL A 217 17.88 -5.08 -15.59
N GLN A 218 17.23 -5.16 -16.77
CA GLN A 218 17.91 -5.65 -17.97
C GLN A 218 19.04 -4.71 -18.42
N THR A 219 18.79 -3.41 -18.45
CA THR A 219 19.82 -2.41 -18.76
C THR A 219 20.96 -2.40 -17.73
N PHE A 220 20.66 -2.59 -16.44
CA PHE A 220 21.68 -2.77 -15.41
C PHE A 220 22.62 -3.94 -15.71
N GLY A 221 22.07 -5.10 -16.11
CA GLY A 221 22.88 -6.26 -16.50
C GLY A 221 23.82 -5.97 -17.68
N GLN A 222 23.38 -5.16 -18.65
CA GLN A 222 24.23 -4.71 -19.76
C GLN A 222 25.37 -3.81 -19.27
N TYR A 223 25.07 -2.85 -18.40
CA TYR A 223 26.10 -1.96 -17.84
C TYR A 223 27.12 -2.73 -16.99
N GLN A 224 26.69 -3.70 -16.18
CA GLN A 224 27.61 -4.57 -15.42
C GLN A 224 28.55 -5.35 -16.34
N PHE A 225 28.03 -5.86 -17.47
CA PHE A 225 28.84 -6.57 -18.45
C PHE A 225 29.90 -5.66 -19.09
N GLU A 226 29.50 -4.46 -19.54
CA GLU A 226 30.43 -3.47 -20.09
C GLU A 226 31.47 -3.02 -19.05
N MET A 227 31.06 -2.81 -17.80
CA MET A 227 31.96 -2.47 -16.69
C MET A 227 33.01 -3.55 -16.46
N GLY A 228 32.60 -4.83 -16.50
CA GLY A 228 33.53 -5.97 -16.41
C GLY A 228 34.45 -6.13 -17.62
N LYS A 229 34.08 -5.61 -18.80
CA LYS A 229 34.95 -5.55 -19.98
C LYS A 229 35.99 -4.43 -19.83
N VAL A 230 35.55 -3.22 -19.49
CA VAL A 230 36.43 -2.06 -19.27
C VAL A 230 37.44 -2.34 -18.16
N THR A 231 37.01 -2.97 -17.06
CA THR A 231 37.90 -3.33 -15.95
C THR A 231 39.05 -4.25 -16.41
N ARG A 232 38.75 -5.26 -17.24
CA ARG A 232 39.78 -6.16 -17.80
C ARG A 232 40.75 -5.44 -18.73
N GLU A 233 40.22 -4.60 -19.63
CA GLU A 233 41.06 -3.78 -20.52
C GLU A 233 41.98 -2.83 -19.72
N LEU A 234 41.48 -2.29 -18.60
CA LEU A 234 42.20 -1.37 -17.73
C LEU A 234 43.31 -2.09 -16.95
N GLU A 235 43.06 -3.32 -16.47
CA GLU A 235 44.09 -4.18 -15.87
C GLU A 235 45.22 -4.50 -16.86
N GLU A 236 44.88 -4.87 -18.10
CA GLU A 236 45.85 -5.12 -19.17
C GLU A 236 46.67 -3.86 -19.49
N LEU A 237 46.02 -2.70 -19.63
CA LEU A 237 46.69 -1.42 -19.87
C LEU A 237 47.62 -1.02 -18.73
N LYS A 238 47.17 -1.16 -17.47
CA LYS A 238 48.00 -0.90 -16.28
C LYS A 238 49.23 -1.80 -16.23
N HIS A 239 49.05 -3.09 -16.52
CA HIS A 239 50.17 -4.04 -16.59
C HIS A 239 51.18 -3.65 -17.68
N ASN A 240 50.69 -3.34 -18.89
CA ASN A 240 51.53 -2.90 -20.01
C ASN A 240 52.27 -1.59 -19.71
N HIS A 241 51.58 -0.63 -19.09
CA HIS A 241 52.16 0.64 -18.67
C HIS A 241 53.30 0.42 -17.66
N GLU A 242 53.09 -0.41 -16.63
CA GLU A 242 54.11 -0.65 -15.60
C GLU A 242 55.33 -1.37 -16.18
N ALA A 243 55.13 -2.45 -16.94
CA ALA A 243 56.23 -3.17 -17.59
C ALA A 243 57.06 -2.26 -18.52
N LYS A 244 56.38 -1.33 -19.22
CA LYS A 244 57.04 -0.37 -20.12
C LYS A 244 57.79 0.72 -19.35
N LYS A 245 57.21 1.20 -18.25
CA LYS A 245 57.81 2.20 -17.36
C LYS A 245 59.07 1.65 -16.69
N GLU A 246 59.03 0.42 -16.18
CA GLU A 246 60.21 -0.27 -15.63
C GLU A 246 61.33 -0.37 -16.67
N SER A 247 60.97 -0.79 -17.90
CA SER A 247 61.92 -0.86 -19.02
C SER A 247 62.53 0.50 -19.37
N LEU A 248 61.74 1.58 -19.33
CA LEU A 248 62.21 2.95 -19.57
C LEU A 248 63.15 3.44 -18.45
N GLU A 249 62.84 3.13 -17.19
CA GLU A 249 63.70 3.47 -16.05
C GLU A 249 65.03 2.72 -16.10
N ALA A 250 65.00 1.43 -16.45
CA ALA A 250 66.21 0.64 -16.67
C ALA A 250 67.07 1.23 -17.79
N LEU A 251 66.46 1.63 -18.91
CA LEU A 251 67.15 2.28 -20.03
C LEU A 251 67.77 3.63 -19.63
N ARG A 252 67.04 4.46 -18.87
CA ARG A 252 67.56 5.73 -18.34
C ARG A 252 68.77 5.52 -17.43
N LYS A 253 68.67 4.55 -16.50
CA LYS A 253 69.79 4.18 -15.62
C LYS A 253 70.99 3.69 -16.42
N TYR A 254 70.77 2.88 -17.46
CA TYR A 254 71.84 2.39 -18.32
C TYR A 254 72.55 3.52 -19.08
N ILE A 255 71.79 4.43 -19.71
CA ILE A 255 72.35 5.61 -20.41
C ILE A 255 73.14 6.49 -19.44
N GLN A 256 72.63 6.69 -18.22
CA GLN A 256 73.33 7.45 -17.17
C GLN A 256 74.65 6.78 -16.78
N VAL A 257 74.64 5.47 -16.51
CA VAL A 257 75.85 4.69 -16.17
C VAL A 257 76.88 4.74 -17.30
N GLU A 258 76.45 4.68 -18.56
CA GLU A 258 77.33 4.75 -19.72
C GLU A 258 78.01 6.13 -19.85
N ASN A 259 77.25 7.21 -19.65
CA ASN A 259 77.80 8.58 -19.60
C ASN A 259 78.75 8.78 -18.40
N ASP A 260 78.40 8.26 -17.22
CA ASP A 260 79.21 8.38 -16.02
C ASP A 260 80.52 7.58 -16.14
N LEU A 261 80.49 6.40 -16.75
CA LEU A 261 81.69 5.63 -17.09
C LEU A 261 82.57 6.36 -18.10
N GLU A 262 81.98 6.97 -19.14
CA GLU A 262 82.73 7.71 -20.14
C GLU A 262 83.40 8.95 -19.53
N THR A 263 82.69 9.68 -18.67
CA THR A 263 83.25 10.86 -17.98
C THR A 263 84.31 10.48 -16.96
N ALA A 264 84.13 9.40 -16.19
CA ALA A 264 85.11 8.87 -15.25
C ALA A 264 86.38 8.39 -15.99
N GLN A 265 86.22 7.69 -17.12
CA GLN A 265 87.34 7.25 -17.96
C GLN A 265 88.14 8.45 -18.50
N ARG A 266 87.46 9.49 -19.01
CA ARG A 266 88.13 10.72 -19.48
C ARG A 266 88.91 11.40 -18.36
N ARG A 267 88.37 11.47 -17.14
CA ARG A 267 89.08 12.01 -15.97
C ARG A 267 90.30 11.17 -15.63
N LEU A 268 90.16 9.84 -15.62
CA LEU A 268 91.25 8.92 -15.35
C LEU A 268 92.36 9.03 -16.41
N ASP A 269 92.04 9.23 -17.68
CA ASP A 269 93.01 9.45 -18.75
C ASP A 269 93.77 10.79 -18.58
N VAL A 270 93.09 11.85 -18.13
CA VAL A 270 93.72 13.15 -17.82
C VAL A 270 94.67 13.00 -16.63
N PHE A 271 94.20 12.47 -15.51
CA PHE A 271 95.03 12.23 -14.33
C PHE A 271 96.19 11.26 -14.63
N GLY A 272 95.95 10.23 -15.45
CA GLY A 272 96.98 9.30 -15.90
C GLY A 272 98.07 9.97 -16.74
N LYS A 273 97.71 10.92 -17.61
CA LYS A 273 98.69 11.73 -18.37
C LYS A 273 99.49 12.66 -17.46
N GLU A 274 98.85 13.30 -16.49
CA GLU A 274 99.51 14.19 -15.53
C GLU A 274 100.50 13.43 -14.62
N VAL A 275 100.09 12.26 -14.09
CA VAL A 275 100.96 11.40 -13.28
C VAL A 275 102.15 10.89 -14.12
N LYS A 276 101.94 10.52 -15.39
CA LYS A 276 103.00 10.06 -16.29
C LYS A 276 104.00 11.16 -16.62
N LEU A 277 103.52 12.39 -16.87
CA LEU A 277 104.36 13.58 -17.05
C LEU A 277 105.24 13.85 -15.81
N LEU A 278 104.66 13.75 -14.61
CA LEU A 278 105.38 13.91 -13.35
C LEU A 278 106.40 12.79 -13.10
N GLN A 279 106.11 11.55 -13.52
CA GLN A 279 107.06 10.42 -13.45
C GLN A 279 108.22 10.57 -14.45
N ASP A 280 107.96 11.08 -15.65
CA ASP A 280 108.98 11.33 -16.68
C ASP A 280 109.88 12.54 -16.32
N MET A 281 109.31 13.56 -15.67
CA MET A 281 110.08 14.64 -15.05
C MET A 281 110.98 14.14 -13.90
N ARG A 282 110.52 13.17 -13.12
CA ARG A 282 111.33 12.55 -12.05
C ARG A 282 112.51 11.73 -12.60
N LYS A 283 112.37 11.11 -13.78
CA LYS A 283 113.43 10.33 -14.45
C LYS A 283 114.49 11.18 -15.17
N SER A 284 114.22 12.46 -15.43
CA SER A 284 115.09 13.36 -16.20
C SER A 284 115.98 14.28 -15.33
N ILE A 285 116.04 14.03 -14.01
CA ILE A 285 116.94 14.72 -13.08
C ILE A 285 118.31 14.00 -13.09
N PRO A 286 119.42 14.61 -13.57
CA PRO A 286 120.74 13.98 -13.57
C PRO A 286 121.34 13.88 -12.14
N GLU A 287 121.93 12.72 -11.81
CA GLU A 287 122.61 12.48 -10.53
C GLU A 287 123.89 13.35 -10.38
N PRO A 288 124.07 14.10 -9.28
CA PRO A 288 125.23 14.98 -9.12
C PRO A 288 126.49 14.20 -8.68
N GLY A 289 127.61 14.32 -9.43
CA GLY A 289 128.93 13.87 -8.94
C GLY A 289 130.04 13.49 -9.93
N LYS A 290 129.86 13.52 -11.26
CA LYS A 290 130.83 12.89 -12.19
C LYS A 290 132.05 13.70 -12.65
N ASP A 291 132.14 15.02 -12.43
CA ASP A 291 133.23 15.85 -13.00
C ASP A 291 134.29 16.37 -12.00
N LEU A 292 134.35 15.82 -10.77
CA LEU A 292 135.28 16.28 -9.72
C LEU A 292 136.76 15.93 -10.01
N HIS A 293 137.04 14.93 -10.85
CA HIS A 293 138.40 14.40 -11.11
C HIS A 293 139.27 15.27 -12.03
N LYS A 294 138.67 16.21 -12.79
CA LYS A 294 139.39 17.04 -13.79
C LYS A 294 140.30 18.11 -13.18
N TRP A 295 140.21 18.37 -11.88
CA TRP A 295 140.90 19.48 -11.20
C TRP A 295 142.11 19.05 -10.33
N ILE A 296 142.38 17.74 -10.24
CA ILE A 296 143.47 17.15 -9.45
C ILE A 296 144.89 17.57 -9.93
N PRO A 297 145.20 17.69 -11.24
CA PRO A 297 146.55 18.05 -11.70
C PRO A 297 146.99 19.46 -11.29
N LEU A 298 146.03 20.39 -11.15
CA LEU A 298 146.30 21.80 -10.84
C LEU A 298 146.69 22.00 -9.35
N ILE A 299 146.20 21.13 -8.47
CA ILE A 299 146.50 21.11 -7.04
C ILE A 299 147.91 20.55 -6.78
N VAL A 300 148.34 19.55 -7.56
CA VAL A 300 149.69 18.97 -7.46
C VAL A 300 150.76 19.95 -7.95
N PHE A 301 150.48 20.71 -9.03
CA PHE A 301 151.40 21.70 -9.58
C PHE A 301 151.67 22.87 -8.62
N THR A 302 150.63 23.34 -7.93
CA THR A 302 150.76 24.44 -6.95
C THR A 302 151.55 24.02 -5.71
N LEU A 303 151.42 22.77 -5.24
CA LEU A 303 152.24 22.22 -4.15
C LEU A 303 153.74 22.06 -4.54
N ALA A 304 154.03 21.69 -5.79
CA ALA A 304 155.41 21.56 -6.28
C ALA A 304 156.13 22.92 -6.33
N CYS A 305 155.44 23.98 -6.73
CA CYS A 305 155.99 25.34 -6.74
C CYS A 305 156.34 25.84 -5.33
N VAL A 306 155.57 25.47 -4.31
CA VAL A 306 155.83 25.86 -2.91
C VAL A 306 157.07 25.14 -2.36
N LEU A 307 157.25 23.85 -2.66
CA LEU A 307 158.44 23.09 -2.26
C LEU A 307 159.74 23.61 -2.92
N ALA A 308 159.70 23.96 -4.20
CA ALA A 308 160.85 24.52 -4.92
C ALA A 308 161.27 25.92 -4.40
N LEU A 309 160.31 26.71 -3.90
CA LEU A 309 160.61 28.02 -3.30
C LEU A 309 161.29 27.87 -1.93
N THR A 310 160.92 26.85 -1.15
CA THR A 310 161.49 26.64 0.20
C THR A 310 162.95 26.20 0.22
N THR A 311 163.45 25.50 -0.82
CA THR A 311 164.86 25.09 -0.90
C THR A 311 165.78 26.22 -1.36
N TRP A 312 165.29 27.16 -2.17
CA TRP A 312 166.08 28.31 -2.65
C TRP A 312 166.36 29.34 -1.55
N ILE A 313 165.40 29.52 -0.62
CA ILE A 313 165.43 30.55 0.43
C ILE A 313 166.46 30.25 1.56
N SER A 314 166.91 29.01 1.74
CA SER A 314 167.92 28.69 2.76
C SER A 314 169.34 29.20 2.44
N SER A 315 169.57 29.76 1.25
CA SER A 315 170.92 30.13 0.78
C SER A 315 171.20 31.63 0.69
N HIS A 316 170.18 32.50 0.75
CA HIS A 316 170.33 33.94 0.52
C HIS A 316 169.50 34.76 1.51
N ASN A 317 170.17 35.48 2.41
CA ASN A 317 169.60 36.23 3.53
C ASN A 317 168.88 37.52 3.03
N LEU A 318 167.64 37.42 2.55
CA LEU A 318 166.83 38.55 2.03
C LEU A 318 165.37 38.45 2.50
N LEU A 319 165.12 38.89 3.74
CA LEU A 319 163.85 38.71 4.45
C LEU A 319 162.68 39.56 3.92
N ILE A 320 162.95 40.63 3.16
CA ILE A 320 161.93 41.59 2.69
C ILE A 320 161.14 41.09 1.46
N VAL A 321 161.72 40.21 0.63
CA VAL A 321 161.05 39.69 -0.58
C VAL A 321 159.99 38.61 -0.24
N VAL A 322 160.14 37.93 0.90
CA VAL A 322 159.25 36.85 1.36
C VAL A 322 157.87 37.37 1.80
N LEU A 323 157.80 38.58 2.36
CA LEU A 323 156.52 39.13 2.82
C LEU A 323 155.60 39.56 1.67
N ILE A 324 156.17 40.00 0.54
CA ILE A 324 155.41 40.45 -0.64
C ILE A 324 154.87 39.25 -1.45
N SER A 325 155.61 38.13 -1.49
CA SER A 325 155.16 36.92 -2.21
C SER A 325 154.04 36.17 -1.47
N VAL A 326 154.09 36.12 -0.14
CA VAL A 326 153.06 35.48 0.68
C VAL A 326 151.74 36.27 0.65
N SER A 327 151.77 37.61 0.62
CA SER A 327 150.53 38.41 0.51
C SER A 327 149.87 38.27 -0.86
N GLY A 328 150.65 38.10 -1.94
CA GLY A 328 150.14 37.84 -3.28
C GLY A 328 149.43 36.48 -3.41
N MET A 329 149.96 35.43 -2.75
CA MET A 329 149.35 34.09 -2.78
C MET A 329 148.01 34.02 -2.06
N ILE A 330 147.86 34.70 -0.91
CA ILE A 330 146.60 34.71 -0.16
C ILE A 330 145.48 35.38 -0.96
N ALA A 331 145.77 36.49 -1.66
CA ALA A 331 144.81 37.20 -2.50
C ALA A 331 144.32 36.36 -3.71
N ALA A 332 145.19 35.54 -4.31
CA ALA A 332 144.85 34.65 -5.41
C ALA A 332 143.97 33.45 -4.96
N THR A 333 144.20 32.91 -3.76
CA THR A 333 143.37 31.83 -3.21
C THR A 333 141.97 32.28 -2.80
N ALA A 334 141.82 33.52 -2.30
CA ALA A 334 140.52 34.06 -1.90
C ALA A 334 139.60 34.36 -3.10
N THR A 335 140.17 34.87 -4.21
CA THR A 335 139.42 35.09 -5.46
C THR A 335 139.00 33.76 -6.13
N TYR A 336 139.85 32.73 -6.05
CA TYR A 336 139.52 31.38 -6.52
C TYR A 336 138.36 30.74 -5.75
N PHE A 337 138.33 30.85 -4.42
CA PHE A 337 137.25 30.28 -3.60
C PHE A 337 135.91 30.97 -3.84
N PHE A 338 135.92 32.29 -4.13
CA PHE A 338 134.71 33.04 -4.43
C PHE A 338 134.09 32.63 -5.77
N ALA A 339 134.91 32.36 -6.80
CA ALA A 339 134.44 31.85 -8.09
C ALA A 339 133.82 30.44 -7.99
N MET A 340 134.40 29.55 -7.17
CA MET A 340 133.84 28.21 -6.92
C MET A 340 132.49 28.27 -6.20
N LYS A 341 132.34 29.17 -5.21
CA LYS A 341 131.08 29.35 -4.48
C LYS A 341 129.96 29.92 -5.36
N SER A 342 130.29 30.83 -6.28
CA SER A 342 129.29 31.39 -7.20
C SER A 342 128.79 30.34 -8.20
N ALA A 343 129.68 29.51 -8.76
CA ALA A 343 129.32 28.43 -9.68
C ALA A 343 128.38 27.39 -9.02
N LEU A 344 128.69 26.97 -7.78
CA LEU A 344 127.87 25.99 -7.05
C LEU A 344 126.49 26.56 -6.65
N SER A 345 126.41 27.86 -6.33
CA SER A 345 125.15 28.52 -5.96
C SER A 345 124.18 28.68 -7.14
N SER A 346 124.71 28.83 -8.36
CA SER A 346 123.94 28.91 -9.60
C SER A 346 123.25 27.58 -9.93
N GLU A 347 123.95 26.44 -9.78
CA GLU A 347 123.37 25.11 -10.00
C GLU A 347 122.31 24.74 -8.95
N ILE A 348 122.49 25.14 -7.68
CA ILE A 348 121.50 24.89 -6.62
C ILE A 348 120.22 25.73 -6.83
N SER A 349 120.32 26.95 -7.37
CA SER A 349 119.17 27.80 -7.70
C SER A 349 118.33 27.22 -8.85
N GLN A 350 118.94 26.53 -9.82
CA GLN A 350 118.20 25.88 -10.90
C GLN A 350 117.47 24.62 -10.42
N LEU A 351 118.04 23.87 -9.46
CA LEU A 351 117.38 22.70 -8.85
C LEU A 351 116.18 23.06 -7.96
N LYS A 352 116.19 24.22 -7.29
CA LYS A 352 115.05 24.70 -6.48
C LYS A 352 113.82 25.14 -7.27
N LYS A 353 113.98 25.53 -8.55
CA LYS A 353 112.84 25.86 -9.43
C LYS A 353 112.20 24.63 -10.09
N ALA A 354 112.83 23.46 -10.00
CA ALA A 354 112.38 22.22 -10.65
C ALA A 354 111.70 21.21 -9.70
N SER A 355 111.56 21.48 -8.40
CA SER A 355 110.93 20.55 -7.45
C SER A 355 109.43 20.82 -7.26
N VAL A 356 108.61 20.12 -8.05
CA VAL A 356 107.17 19.89 -7.76
C VAL A 356 107.04 19.16 -6.41
N HIS A 357 106.08 19.57 -5.57
CA HIS A 357 105.89 19.03 -4.23
C HIS A 357 105.37 17.56 -4.25
N PRO A 358 105.97 16.63 -3.47
CA PRO A 358 105.51 15.24 -3.35
C PRO A 358 104.08 15.07 -2.80
N ASN A 359 103.52 16.10 -2.16
CA ASN A 359 102.19 16.08 -1.54
C ASN A 359 101.03 16.10 -2.54
N ASP A 360 101.24 16.55 -3.77
CA ASP A 360 100.19 16.62 -4.80
C ASP A 360 100.01 15.27 -5.52
N MET A 361 101.10 14.50 -5.67
CA MET A 361 101.06 13.14 -6.24
C MET A 361 100.22 12.19 -5.37
N GLY A 362 100.39 12.22 -4.04
CA GLY A 362 99.65 11.34 -3.12
C GLY A 362 98.15 11.66 -3.00
N LYS A 363 97.72 12.90 -3.33
CA LYS A 363 96.30 13.26 -3.45
C LYS A 363 95.71 12.74 -4.76
N MET A 364 96.41 12.94 -5.88
CA MET A 364 96.01 12.40 -7.19
C MET A 364 95.92 10.87 -7.19
N GLU A 365 96.87 10.16 -6.54
CA GLU A 365 96.81 8.70 -6.44
C GLU A 365 95.58 8.20 -5.64
N LYS A 366 95.18 8.93 -4.58
CA LYS A 366 93.95 8.63 -3.84
C LYS A 366 92.69 8.89 -4.66
N GLU A 367 92.65 9.99 -5.41
CA GLU A 367 91.54 10.31 -6.31
C GLU A 367 91.43 9.30 -7.46
N ILE A 368 92.55 8.87 -8.05
CA ILE A 368 92.58 7.79 -9.05
C ILE A 368 92.04 6.49 -8.45
N SER A 369 92.48 6.11 -7.24
CA SER A 369 91.98 4.91 -6.57
C SER A 369 90.47 4.99 -6.28
N GLN A 370 89.98 6.16 -5.90
CA GLN A 370 88.55 6.39 -5.68
C GLN A 370 87.75 6.31 -6.99
N LEU A 371 88.22 6.96 -8.05
CA LEU A 371 87.60 6.90 -9.39
C LEU A 371 87.58 5.47 -9.94
N GLN A 372 88.66 4.71 -9.76
CA GLN A 372 88.71 3.30 -10.15
C GLN A 372 87.67 2.45 -9.40
N LYS A 373 87.45 2.73 -8.12
CA LYS A 373 86.43 2.05 -7.31
C LYS A 373 85.00 2.42 -7.76
N GLU A 374 84.75 3.69 -8.05
CA GLU A 374 83.47 4.17 -8.61
C GLU A 374 83.19 3.55 -9.99
N MET A 375 84.20 3.50 -10.86
CA MET A 375 84.10 2.85 -12.17
C MET A 375 83.82 1.35 -12.05
N LEU A 376 84.43 0.65 -11.09
CA LEU A 376 84.14 -0.76 -10.84
C LEU A 376 82.67 -0.96 -10.41
N GLN A 377 82.15 -0.09 -9.54
CA GLN A 377 80.74 -0.12 -9.13
C GLN A 377 79.79 0.14 -10.31
N LEU A 378 80.08 1.15 -11.12
CA LEU A 378 79.32 1.46 -12.32
C LEU A 378 79.37 0.31 -13.35
N ASP A 379 80.52 -0.35 -13.52
CA ASP A 379 80.66 -1.51 -14.40
C ASP A 379 79.87 -2.72 -13.89
N THR A 380 79.84 -2.97 -12.57
CA THR A 380 78.97 -4.01 -11.99
C THR A 380 77.49 -3.72 -12.21
N LEU A 381 77.07 -2.47 -12.05
CA LEU A 381 75.70 -2.05 -12.30
C LEU A 381 75.33 -2.16 -13.79
N LYS A 382 76.25 -1.78 -14.69
CA LYS A 382 76.11 -1.95 -16.13
C LYS A 382 75.90 -3.43 -16.49
N LYS A 383 76.72 -4.33 -15.94
CA LYS A 383 76.60 -5.78 -16.16
C LYS A 383 75.28 -6.35 -15.64
N ALA A 384 74.80 -5.89 -14.49
CA ALA A 384 73.50 -6.30 -13.97
C ALA A 384 72.35 -5.88 -14.90
N LEU A 385 72.35 -4.61 -15.36
CA LEU A 385 71.37 -4.11 -16.32
C LEU A 385 71.42 -4.85 -17.67
N LEU A 386 72.61 -5.23 -18.14
CA LEU A 386 72.78 -6.01 -19.37
C LEU A 386 72.32 -7.48 -19.24
N SER A 387 72.36 -8.05 -18.04
CA SER A 387 71.84 -9.39 -17.79
C SER A 387 70.32 -9.43 -17.89
N GLU A 388 69.65 -8.38 -17.43
CA GLU A 388 68.19 -8.26 -17.43
C GLU A 388 67.67 -7.72 -18.78
N TYR A 389 68.43 -6.81 -19.41
CA TYR A 389 68.10 -6.20 -20.70
C TYR A 389 69.25 -6.33 -21.72
N PRO A 390 69.47 -7.52 -22.30
CA PRO A 390 70.58 -7.78 -23.24
C PRO A 390 70.57 -6.88 -24.49
N PHE A 391 69.39 -6.40 -24.89
CA PHE A 391 69.23 -5.52 -26.05
C PHE A 391 70.02 -4.20 -25.95
N PHE A 392 70.29 -3.71 -24.73
CA PHE A 392 71.03 -2.45 -24.54
C PHE A 392 72.45 -2.54 -25.12
N ALA A 393 73.12 -3.69 -25.00
CA ALA A 393 74.46 -3.90 -25.56
C ALA A 393 74.52 -3.91 -27.10
N LEU A 394 73.38 -4.12 -27.77
CA LEU A 394 73.31 -4.26 -29.23
C LEU A 394 73.14 -2.93 -29.96
N LYS A 395 73.03 -1.81 -29.24
CA LYS A 395 72.75 -0.48 -29.79
C LYS A 395 73.82 0.51 -29.34
N ASN A 396 74.11 1.48 -30.21
CA ASN A 396 74.92 2.64 -29.82
C ASN A 396 74.07 3.65 -29.04
N LEU A 397 74.76 4.55 -28.33
CA LEU A 397 74.14 5.51 -27.42
C LEU A 397 73.05 6.38 -28.09
N ASP A 398 73.28 6.87 -29.31
CA ASP A 398 72.29 7.68 -30.04
C ASP A 398 70.97 6.93 -30.30
N LYS A 399 71.06 5.62 -30.62
CA LYS A 399 69.87 4.79 -30.82
C LYS A 399 69.16 4.55 -29.49
N LEU A 400 69.90 4.32 -28.40
CA LEU A 400 69.31 4.14 -27.07
C LEU A 400 68.57 5.39 -26.59
N ILE A 401 69.12 6.58 -26.85
CA ILE A 401 68.44 7.86 -26.57
C ILE A 401 67.15 7.99 -27.39
N ALA A 402 67.16 7.63 -28.68
CA ALA A 402 65.95 7.63 -29.50
C ALA A 402 64.89 6.62 -28.99
N TYR A 403 65.31 5.45 -28.50
CA TYR A 403 64.41 4.49 -27.85
C TYR A 403 63.85 5.02 -26.53
N GLN A 404 64.65 5.74 -25.74
CA GLN A 404 64.19 6.38 -24.51
C GLN A 404 63.07 7.39 -24.80
N GLU A 405 63.25 8.28 -25.79
CA GLU A 405 62.22 9.24 -26.18
C GLU A 405 60.95 8.57 -26.73
N LYS A 406 61.12 7.50 -27.51
CA LYS A 406 60.00 6.72 -28.03
C LYS A 406 59.21 6.04 -26.91
N TRP A 407 59.89 5.34 -26.01
CA TRP A 407 59.26 4.65 -24.88
C TRP A 407 58.64 5.63 -23.89
N GLN A 408 59.25 6.82 -23.71
CA GLN A 408 58.65 7.89 -22.91
C GLN A 408 57.34 8.39 -23.50
N ARG A 409 57.23 8.51 -24.82
CA ARG A 409 55.95 8.81 -25.50
C ARG A 409 54.94 7.67 -25.34
N GLU A 410 55.36 6.42 -25.52
CA GLU A 410 54.48 5.24 -25.36
C GLU A 410 53.94 5.09 -23.94
N VAL A 411 54.76 5.36 -22.91
CA VAL A 411 54.31 5.41 -21.51
C VAL A 411 53.30 6.54 -21.32
N GLY A 412 53.55 7.72 -21.90
CA GLY A 412 52.60 8.84 -21.87
C GLY A 412 51.25 8.50 -22.51
N THR A 413 51.24 7.86 -23.68
CA THR A 413 50.00 7.44 -24.36
C THR A 413 49.25 6.38 -23.57
N LEU A 414 49.96 5.40 -23.00
CA LEU A 414 49.32 4.39 -22.14
C LEU A 414 48.72 5.01 -20.88
N GLN A 415 49.38 6.02 -20.29
CA GLN A 415 48.86 6.73 -19.13
C GLN A 415 47.59 7.54 -19.48
N GLU A 416 47.54 8.18 -20.64
CA GLU A 416 46.33 8.84 -21.14
C GLU A 416 45.19 7.84 -21.38
N GLU A 417 45.47 6.70 -22.03
CA GLU A 417 44.49 5.64 -22.24
C GLU A 417 43.94 5.08 -20.91
N ILE A 418 44.80 4.82 -19.93
CA ILE A 418 44.38 4.42 -18.57
C ILE A 418 43.44 5.47 -17.98
N TRP A 419 43.81 6.76 -18.03
CA TRP A 419 42.97 7.83 -17.49
C TRP A 419 41.59 7.88 -18.16
N THR A 420 41.52 7.76 -19.49
CA THR A 420 40.23 7.74 -20.21
C THR A 420 39.36 6.54 -19.82
N LYS A 421 39.97 5.37 -19.59
CA LYS A 421 39.25 4.16 -19.19
C LYS A 421 38.83 4.21 -17.73
N GLU A 422 39.62 4.81 -16.85
CA GLU A 422 39.25 5.07 -15.45
C GLU A 422 38.05 6.02 -15.36
N ASP A 423 38.02 7.09 -16.14
CA ASP A 423 36.87 7.99 -16.20
C ASP A 423 35.61 7.29 -16.74
N ALA A 424 35.76 6.50 -17.81
CA ALA A 424 34.66 5.70 -18.36
C ALA A 424 34.11 4.69 -17.33
N LEU A 425 35.00 4.04 -16.57
CA LEU A 425 34.64 3.10 -15.51
C LEU A 425 33.85 3.81 -14.39
N HIS A 426 34.34 4.94 -13.90
CA HIS A 426 33.63 5.73 -12.89
C HIS A 426 32.25 6.21 -13.34
N ASN A 427 32.10 6.59 -14.61
CA ASN A 427 30.80 6.96 -15.17
C ASN A 427 29.84 5.76 -15.24
N LEU A 428 30.34 4.58 -15.60
CA LEU A 428 29.57 3.33 -15.57
C LEU A 428 29.16 2.93 -14.14
N GLU A 429 30.06 3.03 -13.17
CA GLU A 429 29.79 2.76 -11.75
C GLU A 429 28.67 3.65 -11.20
N ARG A 430 28.72 4.95 -11.49
CA ARG A 430 27.65 5.90 -11.11
C ARG A 430 26.32 5.52 -11.75
N THR A 431 26.33 5.19 -13.03
CA THR A 431 25.11 4.81 -13.77
C THR A 431 24.52 3.52 -13.16
N CYS A 432 25.34 2.50 -12.91
CA CYS A 432 24.95 1.27 -12.23
C CYS A 432 24.31 1.54 -10.87
N ALA A 433 24.94 2.37 -10.03
CA ALA A 433 24.40 2.72 -8.72
C ALA A 433 23.00 3.36 -8.81
N THR A 434 22.81 4.31 -9.75
CA THR A 434 21.50 4.97 -9.94
C THR A 434 20.41 4.05 -10.45
N VAL A 435 20.75 3.02 -11.24
CA VAL A 435 19.77 2.05 -11.77
C VAL A 435 19.43 1.00 -10.70
N GLN A 436 20.41 0.60 -9.87
CA GLN A 436 20.20 -0.37 -8.78
C GLN A 436 19.25 0.16 -7.69
N GLU A 437 19.32 1.45 -7.36
CA GLU A 437 18.40 2.06 -6.39
C GLU A 437 16.93 2.02 -6.87
N LYS A 438 16.70 2.16 -8.18
CA LYS A 438 15.37 2.16 -8.79
C LYS A 438 14.78 0.76 -9.00
N SER A 439 15.60 -0.29 -9.03
CA SER A 439 15.13 -1.66 -9.22
C SER A 439 14.58 -2.31 -7.95
N ALA A 440 15.01 -1.87 -6.77
CA ALA A 440 14.48 -2.33 -5.48
C ALA A 440 12.97 -2.04 -5.31
N ASP A 441 12.44 -1.07 -6.06
CA ASP A 441 11.03 -0.67 -6.06
C ASP A 441 10.11 -1.66 -6.79
N ALA A 442 10.64 -2.60 -7.60
CA ALA A 442 9.80 -3.51 -8.38
C ALA A 442 9.02 -4.53 -7.51
N HIS A 443 9.66 -5.03 -6.45
CA HIS A 443 9.04 -6.03 -5.57
C HIS A 443 7.91 -5.43 -4.73
N THR A 444 8.10 -4.23 -4.18
CA THR A 444 7.08 -3.50 -3.43
C THR A 444 5.88 -3.15 -4.30
N LEU A 445 6.10 -2.67 -5.53
CA LEU A 445 5.04 -2.41 -6.48
C LEU A 445 4.26 -3.69 -6.87
N GLN A 446 4.96 -4.83 -6.96
CA GLN A 446 4.34 -6.13 -7.24
C GLN A 446 3.45 -6.60 -6.08
N GLU A 447 3.92 -6.47 -4.84
CA GLU A 447 3.13 -6.81 -3.64
C GLU A 447 1.85 -5.97 -3.55
N GLU A 448 1.95 -4.64 -3.72
CA GLU A 448 0.79 -3.75 -3.74
C GLU A 448 -0.20 -4.15 -4.83
N ARG A 449 0.30 -4.50 -6.04
CA ARG A 449 -0.56 -4.92 -7.15
C ARG A 449 -1.33 -6.21 -6.84
N ILE A 450 -0.69 -7.19 -6.21
CA ILE A 450 -1.34 -8.47 -5.85
C ILE A 450 -2.49 -8.22 -4.86
N LEU A 451 -2.24 -7.42 -3.81
CA LEU A 451 -3.27 -7.08 -2.82
C LEU A 451 -4.48 -6.38 -3.46
N LEU A 452 -4.23 -5.41 -4.35
CA LEU A 452 -5.29 -4.71 -5.06
C LEU A 452 -6.05 -5.63 -6.04
N GLN A 453 -5.37 -6.60 -6.66
CA GLN A 453 -6.02 -7.60 -7.52
C GLN A 453 -6.97 -8.51 -6.71
N GLU A 454 -6.56 -8.93 -5.51
CA GLU A 454 -7.42 -9.70 -4.60
C GLU A 454 -8.64 -8.87 -4.16
N GLU A 455 -8.43 -7.61 -3.79
CA GLU A 455 -9.53 -6.69 -3.45
C GLU A 455 -10.50 -6.52 -4.64
N LEU A 456 -9.98 -6.30 -5.85
CA LEU A 456 -10.78 -6.16 -7.07
C LEU A 456 -11.66 -7.38 -7.34
N ILE A 457 -11.14 -8.60 -7.12
CA ILE A 457 -11.89 -9.85 -7.28
C ILE A 457 -13.08 -9.89 -6.30
N LEU A 458 -12.84 -9.55 -5.03
CA LEU A 458 -13.88 -9.54 -4.00
C LEU A 458 -14.96 -8.49 -4.31
N LEU A 459 -14.57 -7.26 -4.66
CA LEU A 459 -15.50 -6.18 -4.99
C LEU A 459 -16.29 -6.49 -6.26
N THR A 460 -15.67 -7.10 -7.27
CA THR A 460 -16.37 -7.52 -8.49
C THR A 460 -17.39 -8.63 -8.20
N LYS A 461 -17.06 -9.56 -7.30
CA LYS A 461 -18.01 -10.58 -6.84
C LYS A 461 -19.19 -9.96 -6.09
N ARG A 462 -18.92 -8.97 -5.22
CA ARG A 462 -19.96 -8.22 -4.50
C ARG A 462 -20.86 -7.43 -5.47
N LYS A 463 -20.27 -6.70 -6.44
CA LYS A 463 -21.00 -6.01 -7.52
C LYS A 463 -21.97 -6.96 -8.23
N LYS A 464 -21.49 -8.14 -8.65
CA LYS A 464 -22.34 -9.13 -9.33
C LYS A 464 -23.48 -9.62 -8.43
N ALA A 465 -23.18 -9.95 -7.18
CA ALA A 465 -24.19 -10.40 -6.22
C ALA A 465 -25.28 -9.34 -6.01
N LEU A 466 -24.90 -8.07 -5.84
CA LEU A 466 -25.84 -6.96 -5.68
C LEU A 466 -26.71 -6.77 -6.93
N ILE A 467 -26.12 -6.77 -8.12
CA ILE A 467 -26.88 -6.64 -9.39
C ILE A 467 -27.89 -7.77 -9.53
N THR A 468 -27.49 -9.02 -9.26
CA THR A 468 -28.38 -10.18 -9.33
C THR A 468 -29.49 -10.10 -8.28
N ALA A 469 -29.16 -9.72 -7.05
CA ALA A 469 -30.15 -9.58 -5.99
C ALA A 469 -31.17 -8.47 -6.33
N LEU A 470 -30.70 -7.31 -6.80
CA LEU A 470 -31.56 -6.22 -7.25
C LEU A 470 -32.45 -6.61 -8.43
N SER A 471 -31.94 -7.36 -9.41
CA SER A 471 -32.76 -7.79 -10.54
C SER A 471 -33.86 -8.73 -10.12
N VAL A 472 -33.54 -9.74 -9.29
CA VAL A 472 -34.52 -10.71 -8.78
C VAL A 472 -35.54 -10.00 -7.90
N LEU A 473 -35.10 -9.12 -6.99
CA LEU A 473 -35.98 -8.39 -6.10
C LEU A 473 -36.97 -7.51 -6.90
N ARG A 474 -36.49 -6.78 -7.90
CA ARG A 474 -37.35 -5.97 -8.79
C ARG A 474 -38.33 -6.81 -9.58
N GLU A 475 -37.91 -7.98 -10.08
CA GLU A 475 -38.79 -8.92 -10.78
C GLU A 475 -39.90 -9.44 -9.86
N CYS A 476 -39.54 -9.89 -8.65
CA CYS A 476 -40.51 -10.34 -7.64
C CYS A 476 -41.48 -9.21 -7.23
N ILE A 477 -40.99 -7.99 -7.04
CA ILE A 477 -41.83 -6.82 -6.75
C ILE A 477 -42.80 -6.59 -7.91
N GLN A 478 -42.32 -6.59 -9.16
CA GLN A 478 -43.17 -6.36 -10.33
C GLN A 478 -44.22 -7.47 -10.50
N GLU A 479 -43.85 -8.73 -10.31
CA GLU A 479 -44.77 -9.88 -10.38
C GLU A 479 -45.84 -9.80 -9.28
N TYR A 480 -45.44 -9.48 -8.05
CA TYR A 480 -46.34 -9.29 -6.93
C TYR A 480 -47.32 -8.14 -7.22
N GLN A 481 -46.80 -7.01 -7.68
CA GLN A 481 -47.58 -5.83 -8.07
C GLN A 481 -48.58 -6.14 -9.19
N ASN A 482 -48.18 -6.86 -10.24
CA ASN A 482 -49.07 -7.17 -11.37
C ASN A 482 -50.16 -8.18 -11.00
N THR A 483 -49.90 -9.05 -10.02
CA THR A 483 -50.86 -10.11 -9.66
C THR A 483 -51.83 -9.65 -8.56
N HIS A 484 -51.30 -9.10 -7.46
CA HIS A 484 -52.09 -8.84 -6.25
C HIS A 484 -52.75 -7.45 -6.26
N ILE A 485 -52.08 -6.43 -6.80
CA ILE A 485 -52.66 -5.07 -6.84
C ILE A 485 -53.77 -5.01 -7.90
N ASP A 486 -53.61 -5.69 -9.03
CA ASP A 486 -54.65 -5.75 -10.06
C ASP A 486 -55.90 -6.47 -9.53
N GLU A 487 -55.73 -7.54 -8.73
CA GLU A 487 -56.83 -8.18 -8.02
C GLU A 487 -57.48 -7.23 -6.99
N LEU A 488 -56.67 -6.49 -6.23
CA LEU A 488 -57.15 -5.49 -5.27
C LEU A 488 -57.96 -4.39 -5.96
N GLU A 489 -57.47 -3.81 -7.05
CA GLU A 489 -58.15 -2.75 -7.82
C GLU A 489 -59.49 -3.24 -8.37
N ASN A 490 -59.54 -4.50 -8.83
CA ASN A 490 -60.77 -5.14 -9.29
C ASN A 490 -61.80 -5.30 -8.16
N LEU A 491 -61.37 -5.80 -6.99
CA LEU A 491 -62.22 -5.95 -5.81
C LEU A 491 -62.71 -4.60 -5.28
N LEU A 492 -61.81 -3.62 -5.23
CA LEU A 492 -62.08 -2.26 -4.79
C LEU A 492 -63.07 -1.56 -5.71
N SER A 493 -62.83 -1.61 -7.02
CA SER A 493 -63.74 -1.05 -8.04
C SER A 493 -65.13 -1.67 -7.93
N ARG A 494 -65.23 -2.99 -7.81
CA ARG A 494 -66.52 -3.69 -7.65
C ARG A 494 -67.24 -3.28 -6.37
N SER A 495 -66.52 -3.22 -5.25
CA SER A 495 -67.10 -2.90 -3.94
C SER A 495 -67.55 -1.44 -3.89
N PHE A 496 -66.70 -0.52 -4.33
CA PHE A 496 -66.97 0.91 -4.32
C PHE A 496 -68.09 1.30 -5.30
N LYS A 497 -68.13 0.68 -6.48
CA LYS A 497 -69.24 0.85 -7.44
C LYS A 497 -70.59 0.47 -6.82
N LYS A 498 -70.65 -0.63 -6.07
CA LYS A 498 -71.89 -1.06 -5.40
C LYS A 498 -72.27 -0.16 -4.23
N ILE A 499 -71.31 0.20 -3.37
CA ILE A 499 -71.54 1.09 -2.21
C ILE A 499 -72.02 2.48 -2.65
N THR A 500 -71.53 2.96 -3.80
CA THR A 500 -71.89 4.29 -4.33
C THR A 500 -73.03 4.27 -5.34
N HIS A 501 -73.77 3.16 -5.44
CA HIS A 501 -74.89 3.01 -6.38
C HIS A 501 -74.52 3.40 -7.84
N GLU A 502 -73.38 2.90 -8.31
CA GLU A 502 -72.82 3.13 -9.64
C GLU A 502 -72.35 4.57 -9.94
N THR A 503 -72.20 5.42 -8.93
CA THR A 503 -71.66 6.78 -9.13
C THR A 503 -70.22 6.76 -9.65
N TYR A 504 -69.41 5.86 -9.12
CA TYR A 504 -68.03 5.62 -9.54
C TYR A 504 -67.90 4.22 -10.12
N GLU A 505 -67.13 4.07 -11.20
CA GLU A 505 -67.01 2.81 -11.94
C GLU A 505 -65.72 2.07 -11.65
N HIS A 506 -64.60 2.81 -11.57
CA HIS A 506 -63.29 2.22 -11.32
C HIS A 506 -62.51 3.01 -10.26
N VAL A 507 -61.67 2.28 -9.54
CA VAL A 507 -60.67 2.80 -8.61
C VAL A 507 -59.36 2.06 -8.89
N ILE A 508 -58.34 2.82 -9.24
CA ILE A 508 -56.98 2.35 -9.57
C ILE A 508 -56.02 2.93 -8.52
N LEU A 509 -54.93 2.24 -8.21
CA LEU A 509 -53.92 2.72 -7.26
C LEU A 509 -52.68 3.24 -7.99
N GLU A 510 -52.32 4.50 -7.75
CA GLU A 510 -51.14 5.11 -8.35
C GLU A 510 -49.85 4.55 -7.74
N ARG A 511 -49.00 3.91 -8.55
CA ARG A 511 -47.77 3.28 -8.08
C ARG A 511 -46.59 4.26 -8.10
N PRO A 512 -45.69 4.26 -7.10
CA PRO A 512 -45.64 3.37 -5.93
C PRO A 512 -46.46 3.88 -4.72
N THR A 513 -47.06 5.07 -4.79
CA THR A 513 -47.72 5.72 -3.64
C THR A 513 -48.94 4.97 -3.08
N MET A 514 -49.54 4.11 -3.90
CA MET A 514 -50.80 3.40 -3.66
C MET A 514 -51.99 4.34 -3.38
N GLU A 515 -51.94 5.57 -3.90
CA GLU A 515 -53.03 6.54 -3.76
C GLU A 515 -54.18 6.24 -4.74
N PRO A 516 -55.46 6.28 -4.31
CA PRO A 516 -56.58 5.91 -5.16
C PRO A 516 -56.93 7.03 -6.16
N ILE A 517 -57.02 6.64 -7.42
CA ILE A 517 -57.52 7.45 -8.54
C ILE A 517 -58.82 6.84 -9.03
N LEU A 518 -59.87 7.65 -9.12
CA LEU A 518 -61.22 7.19 -9.44
C LEU A 518 -61.67 7.63 -10.83
N SER A 519 -62.55 6.85 -11.43
CA SER A 519 -63.30 7.25 -12.63
C SER A 519 -64.79 7.04 -12.46
N SER A 520 -65.57 7.92 -13.08
CA SER A 520 -67.02 7.83 -13.25
C SER A 520 -67.37 7.83 -14.74
N ARG A 521 -68.66 7.64 -15.06
CA ARG A 521 -69.16 7.68 -16.45
C ARG A 521 -68.81 8.96 -17.22
N SER A 522 -68.59 10.07 -16.52
CA SER A 522 -68.38 11.40 -17.13
C SER A 522 -66.99 11.97 -16.92
N LYS A 523 -66.20 11.44 -15.99
CA LYS A 523 -64.92 12.02 -15.59
C LYS A 523 -63.92 10.94 -15.18
N SER A 524 -62.72 10.98 -15.75
CA SER A 524 -61.56 10.20 -15.32
C SER A 524 -60.68 11.01 -14.36
N ASP A 525 -59.69 10.34 -13.76
CA ASP A 525 -58.62 10.95 -12.96
C ASP A 525 -59.11 11.80 -11.78
N ILE A 526 -60.19 11.34 -11.14
CA ILE A 526 -60.76 11.98 -9.97
C ILE A 526 -59.89 11.60 -8.76
N LYS A 527 -59.16 12.57 -8.21
CA LYS A 527 -58.40 12.37 -6.97
C LYS A 527 -59.32 12.33 -5.75
N LYS A 528 -58.89 11.63 -4.70
CA LYS A 528 -59.62 11.48 -3.42
C LYS A 528 -60.04 12.81 -2.79
N GLU A 529 -59.27 13.88 -2.99
CA GLU A 529 -59.55 15.22 -2.43
C GLU A 529 -60.77 15.87 -3.08
N SER A 530 -61.15 15.42 -4.29
CA SER A 530 -62.33 15.91 -5.00
C SER A 530 -63.63 15.22 -4.56
N LEU A 531 -63.54 14.20 -3.70
CA LEU A 531 -64.71 13.47 -3.21
C LEU A 531 -65.40 14.23 -2.08
N SER A 532 -66.73 14.09 -2.01
CA SER A 532 -67.44 14.49 -0.79
C SER A 532 -66.92 13.70 0.42
N VAL A 533 -67.03 14.27 1.62
CA VAL A 533 -66.59 13.62 2.85
C VAL A 533 -67.15 12.19 2.99
N GLY A 534 -68.44 12.00 2.71
CA GLY A 534 -69.08 10.68 2.77
C GLY A 534 -68.61 9.70 1.68
N ALA A 535 -68.39 10.17 0.44
CA ALA A 535 -67.86 9.31 -0.62
C ALA A 535 -66.41 8.90 -0.33
N ARG A 536 -65.63 9.77 0.29
CA ARG A 536 -64.26 9.46 0.74
C ARG A 536 -64.26 8.44 1.88
N GLU A 537 -65.16 8.54 2.85
CA GLU A 537 -65.33 7.53 3.90
C GLU A 537 -65.71 6.16 3.31
N GLN A 538 -66.63 6.14 2.35
CA GLN A 538 -67.02 4.92 1.61
C GLN A 538 -65.84 4.32 0.82
N LEU A 539 -64.98 5.16 0.23
CA LEU A 539 -63.80 4.71 -0.51
C LEU A 539 -62.84 3.98 0.43
N TYR A 540 -62.47 4.61 1.54
CA TYR A 540 -61.55 3.99 2.50
C TYR A 540 -62.11 2.73 3.14
N PHE A 541 -63.42 2.70 3.38
CA PHE A 541 -64.09 1.50 3.82
C PHE A 541 -63.99 0.38 2.76
N ALA A 542 -64.28 0.68 1.48
CA ALA A 542 -64.18 -0.28 0.39
C ALA A 542 -62.75 -0.81 0.22
N MET A 543 -61.74 0.06 0.38
CA MET A 543 -60.33 -0.34 0.35
C MET A 543 -60.01 -1.31 1.49
N ARG A 544 -60.42 -1.00 2.73
CA ARG A 544 -60.21 -1.91 3.87
C ARG A 544 -60.87 -3.27 3.63
N LEU A 545 -62.09 -3.30 3.11
CA LEU A 545 -62.80 -4.54 2.76
C LEU A 545 -62.05 -5.35 1.69
N SER A 546 -61.59 -4.70 0.62
CA SER A 546 -60.87 -5.38 -0.47
C SER A 546 -59.50 -5.88 -0.02
N THR A 547 -58.77 -5.12 0.79
CA THR A 547 -57.50 -5.58 1.36
C THR A 547 -57.70 -6.72 2.35
N ALA A 548 -58.73 -6.65 3.21
CA ALA A 548 -59.09 -7.74 4.11
C ALA A 548 -59.34 -9.04 3.36
N TYR A 549 -60.09 -8.98 2.26
CA TYR A 549 -60.39 -10.14 1.43
C TYR A 549 -59.16 -10.71 0.71
N LEU A 550 -58.26 -9.84 0.22
CA LEU A 550 -57.04 -10.28 -0.45
C LEU A 550 -56.06 -10.94 0.53
N LEU A 551 -55.81 -10.29 1.68
CA LEU A 551 -54.90 -10.78 2.71
C LEU A 551 -55.40 -12.06 3.37
N SER A 552 -56.72 -12.24 3.45
CA SER A 552 -57.33 -13.44 4.02
C SER A 552 -57.29 -14.67 3.10
N LYS A 553 -56.55 -14.61 1.97
CA LYS A 553 -56.51 -15.66 0.94
C LYS A 553 -57.92 -16.02 0.44
N ASN A 554 -58.73 -15.01 0.13
CA ASN A 554 -60.12 -15.15 -0.34
C ASN A 554 -61.08 -15.75 0.70
N MET A 555 -60.77 -15.63 1.99
CA MET A 555 -61.65 -16.07 3.06
C MET A 555 -62.56 -14.93 3.51
N GLU A 556 -63.85 -15.19 3.60
CA GLU A 556 -64.81 -14.26 4.20
C GLU A 556 -64.52 -14.14 5.70
N LEU A 557 -63.89 -13.05 6.13
CA LEU A 557 -63.59 -12.79 7.54
C LEU A 557 -64.77 -12.07 8.24
N PRO A 558 -64.95 -12.26 9.55
CA PRO A 558 -65.89 -11.47 10.33
C PRO A 558 -65.39 -10.03 10.46
N PHE A 559 -66.30 -9.06 10.42
CA PHE A 559 -66.03 -7.65 10.73
C PHE A 559 -66.46 -7.35 12.16
N LEU A 560 -65.51 -6.93 12.98
CA LEU A 560 -65.70 -6.45 14.35
C LEU A 560 -65.66 -4.92 14.32
N LEU A 561 -66.79 -4.26 14.54
CA LEU A 561 -66.89 -2.81 14.46
C LEU A 561 -67.07 -2.25 15.88
N ASP A 562 -66.08 -1.50 16.37
CA ASP A 562 -66.03 -0.97 17.74
C ASP A 562 -66.35 0.52 17.76
N ASP A 563 -67.61 0.85 18.10
CA ASP A 563 -68.18 2.21 18.12
C ASP A 563 -67.79 3.03 16.85
N PRO A 564 -68.02 2.50 15.62
CA PRO A 564 -67.50 3.12 14.39
C PRO A 564 -68.20 4.44 14.03
N PHE A 565 -69.40 4.72 14.57
CA PHE A 565 -70.31 5.76 14.07
C PHE A 565 -70.60 6.90 15.07
N VAL A 566 -69.90 6.98 16.20
CA VAL A 566 -70.20 7.93 17.30
C VAL A 566 -70.25 9.40 16.85
N ASN A 567 -69.46 9.76 15.84
CA ASN A 567 -69.35 11.14 15.35
C ASN A 567 -70.15 11.41 14.06
N TYR A 568 -71.04 10.49 13.65
CA TYR A 568 -71.69 10.56 12.34
C TYR A 568 -72.98 11.38 12.40
N ASP A 569 -73.16 12.25 11.42
CA ASP A 569 -74.46 12.89 11.15
C ASP A 569 -75.45 11.89 10.51
N ARG A 570 -76.73 12.26 10.46
CA ARG A 570 -77.79 11.39 9.94
C ARG A 570 -77.51 10.86 8.51
N LYS A 571 -76.97 11.71 7.63
CA LYS A 571 -76.68 11.33 6.25
C LYS A 571 -75.52 10.32 6.20
N ARG A 572 -74.51 10.47 7.06
CA ARG A 572 -73.42 9.49 7.19
C ARG A 572 -73.89 8.17 7.82
N LEU A 573 -74.84 8.22 8.76
CA LEU A 573 -75.44 7.00 9.34
C LEU A 573 -76.22 6.20 8.30
N GLU A 574 -77.00 6.87 7.44
CA GLU A 574 -77.71 6.22 6.31
C GLU A 574 -76.72 5.55 5.34
N ASN A 575 -75.63 6.25 5.01
CA ASN A 575 -74.56 5.68 4.17
C ASN A 575 -73.88 4.47 4.82
N ALA A 576 -73.56 4.57 6.12
CA ALA A 576 -72.97 3.48 6.89
C ALA A 576 -73.90 2.26 6.94
N ARG A 577 -75.20 2.49 7.14
CA ARG A 577 -76.20 1.42 7.12
C ARG A 577 -76.23 0.68 5.78
N SER A 578 -76.24 1.41 4.66
CA SER A 578 -76.18 0.81 3.32
C SER A 578 -74.94 -0.08 3.11
N ILE A 579 -73.79 0.35 3.61
CA ILE A 579 -72.54 -0.42 3.59
C ILE A 579 -72.67 -1.72 4.40
N LEU A 580 -73.19 -1.64 5.63
CA LEU A 580 -73.40 -2.82 6.48
C LEU A 580 -74.39 -3.80 5.85
N ASP A 581 -75.47 -3.30 5.25
CA ASP A 581 -76.48 -4.11 4.56
C ASP A 581 -75.91 -4.86 3.35
N TYR A 582 -74.90 -4.28 2.69
CA TYR A 582 -74.17 -4.97 1.63
C TYR A 582 -73.28 -6.08 2.18
N ILE A 583 -72.49 -5.79 3.21
CA ILE A 583 -71.45 -6.70 3.73
C ILE A 583 -72.06 -7.86 4.49
N GLN A 584 -73.13 -7.64 5.25
CA GLN A 584 -73.74 -8.69 6.06
C GLN A 584 -74.30 -9.86 5.22
N LYS A 585 -74.44 -9.67 3.89
CA LYS A 585 -74.83 -10.72 2.94
C LYS A 585 -73.71 -11.74 2.69
N THR A 586 -72.45 -11.30 2.77
CA THR A 586 -71.27 -12.13 2.47
C THR A 586 -70.42 -12.38 3.71
N ASN A 587 -70.35 -11.46 4.66
CA ASN A 587 -69.49 -11.55 5.83
C ASN A 587 -70.34 -11.48 7.10
N GLN A 588 -69.83 -12.04 8.19
CA GLN A 588 -70.41 -11.83 9.51
C GLN A 588 -70.03 -10.43 9.99
N VAL A 589 -70.96 -9.71 10.59
CA VAL A 589 -70.67 -8.40 11.19
C VAL A 589 -71.07 -8.43 12.66
N ILE A 590 -70.17 -8.01 13.54
CA ILE A 590 -70.40 -7.83 14.97
C ILE A 590 -70.15 -6.36 15.29
N LEU A 591 -71.21 -5.64 15.63
CA LEU A 591 -71.19 -4.20 15.87
C LEU A 591 -71.33 -3.92 17.36
N PHE A 592 -70.26 -3.43 17.97
CA PHE A 592 -70.24 -2.95 19.35
C PHE A 592 -70.64 -1.48 19.39
N VAL A 593 -71.70 -1.17 20.14
CA VAL A 593 -72.29 0.17 20.21
C VAL A 593 -72.80 0.48 21.62
N HIS A 594 -72.76 1.76 21.99
CA HIS A 594 -73.32 2.26 23.25
C HIS A 594 -74.69 2.92 23.12
N ASP A 595 -75.13 3.26 21.89
CA ASP A 595 -76.44 3.88 21.65
C ASP A 595 -77.48 2.82 21.26
N ALA A 596 -78.62 2.82 21.95
CA ALA A 596 -79.71 1.89 21.73
C ALA A 596 -80.33 2.03 20.33
N PHE A 597 -80.16 3.19 19.67
CA PHE A 597 -80.56 3.42 18.28
C PHE A 597 -80.10 2.32 17.32
N TYR A 598 -78.90 1.78 17.54
CA TYR A 598 -78.31 0.75 16.66
C TYR A 598 -78.85 -0.65 16.92
N LYS A 599 -79.66 -0.90 17.96
CA LYS A 599 -80.23 -2.24 18.21
C LYS A 599 -81.07 -2.72 17.04
N GLU A 600 -81.84 -1.82 16.43
CA GLU A 600 -82.70 -2.13 15.28
C GLU A 600 -81.93 -2.48 14.00
N TRP A 601 -80.61 -2.27 13.99
CA TRP A 601 -79.79 -2.56 12.84
C TRP A 601 -79.51 -4.06 12.72
N GLY A 602 -79.38 -4.77 13.84
CA GLY A 602 -78.97 -6.17 13.89
C GLY A 602 -80.10 -7.16 13.62
N THR A 603 -79.74 -8.33 13.08
CA THR A 603 -80.60 -9.52 13.09
C THR A 603 -80.59 -10.21 14.46
N SER A 604 -79.53 -10.00 15.24
CA SER A 604 -79.35 -10.49 16.60
C SER A 604 -78.81 -9.37 17.49
N VAL A 605 -79.22 -9.32 18.77
CA VAL A 605 -78.79 -8.31 19.75
C VAL A 605 -78.32 -8.99 21.02
N ILE A 606 -77.11 -8.65 21.47
CA ILE A 606 -76.56 -9.01 22.77
C ILE A 606 -76.58 -7.76 23.64
N ASP A 607 -77.46 -7.72 24.64
CA ASP A 607 -77.56 -6.61 25.58
C ASP A 607 -76.75 -6.88 26.86
N LEU A 608 -75.61 -6.20 26.99
CA LEU A 608 -74.71 -6.33 28.14
C LEU A 608 -75.28 -5.69 29.41
N ASN A 609 -76.22 -4.75 29.28
CA ASN A 609 -76.87 -4.12 30.44
C ASN A 609 -77.79 -5.12 31.14
N GLU A 610 -78.38 -6.07 30.41
CA GLU A 610 -79.22 -7.13 30.99
C GLU A 610 -78.39 -8.26 31.62
N MET A 611 -77.16 -8.46 31.13
CA MET A 611 -76.26 -9.53 31.59
C MET A 611 -75.50 -9.21 32.88
N THR A 612 -75.38 -7.93 33.26
CA THR A 612 -74.64 -7.50 34.47
C THR A 612 -75.47 -7.57 35.77
N THR A 613 -76.74 -7.99 35.67
CA THR A 613 -77.66 -8.10 36.81
C THR A 613 -77.50 -9.38 37.67
N GLN A 614 -76.39 -10.11 37.55
CA GLN A 614 -76.11 -11.35 38.30
C GLN A 614 -74.81 -11.31 39.11
#